data_AF-A0A5N5NNG7-F1
#
_entry.id   AF-A0A5N5NNG7-F1
#
_cell.length_a   1.000
_cell.length_b   1.000
_cell.length_c   1.000
_cell.angle_alpha   90.00
_cell.angle_beta   90.00
_cell.angle_gamma   90.00
#
_symmetry.space_group_name_H-M   'P 1'
#
loop_
_entity.id
_entity.type
_entity.pdbx_description
1 polymer ?
#
loop_
_entity_poly.entity_id
_entity_poly.type
_entity_poly.pdbx_seq_one_letter_code
_entity_poly.pdbx_strand_id
1 'polypeptide(L)'
;MSIIELLASISLLVLSIFFYLTKNTKSRASSKSDPNLPKSYPLIGSSVAIFANRKRLIQWTSDLIRNSPSATVVLHRFLDDSRVVTGDPANVQHMLKTQFQNYEKGSKSRRALFDFLGNGIFNIDGDSWKFQRQLSSHEFSTRSLRKFVETVVDTELSQRLIPILSAAAANNAVLDFQDILQRFAFDNICKIAFGYDPAYLLPDLPVAEFAKTFDEAAKISSGRLNSVFPHLWKIKSFLNIGSEKRLKEALLRQTIGN
;
A
#
# COMPACT_ATOMS: atom_id res chain seq x y z
N MET A 1 -19.16 -29.08 -28.06
CA MET A 1 -19.46 -28.32 -26.82
C MET A 1 -19.18 -26.86 -27.09
N SER A 2 -20.21 -26.02 -27.10
CA SER A 2 -20.02 -24.59 -27.34
C SER A 2 -19.28 -23.96 -26.15
N ILE A 3 -18.60 -22.83 -26.37
CA ILE A 3 -17.94 -22.06 -25.29
C ILE A 3 -18.95 -21.72 -24.17
N ILE A 4 -20.22 -21.51 -24.53
CA ILE A 4 -21.31 -21.22 -23.61
C ILE A 4 -21.61 -22.41 -22.70
N GLU A 5 -21.67 -23.62 -23.24
CA GLU A 5 -21.89 -24.85 -22.46
C GLU A 5 -20.74 -25.13 -21.49
N LEU A 6 -19.50 -24.87 -21.92
CA LEU A 6 -18.32 -25.02 -21.06
C LEU A 6 -18.35 -24.02 -19.89
N LEU A 7 -18.66 -22.74 -20.16
CA LEU A 7 -18.78 -21.71 -19.13
C LEU A 7 -19.93 -22.00 -18.15
N ALA A 8 -21.08 -22.46 -18.66
CA ALA A 8 -22.22 -22.86 -17.84
C ALA A 8 -21.85 -24.04 -16.93
N SER A 9 -21.16 -25.05 -17.46
CA SER A 9 -20.71 -26.22 -16.70
C SER A 9 -19.72 -25.86 -15.60
N ILE A 10 -18.75 -24.98 -15.90
CA ILE A 10 -17.81 -24.45 -14.91
C ILE A 10 -18.55 -23.66 -13.82
N SER A 11 -19.53 -22.84 -14.20
CA SER A 11 -20.32 -22.05 -13.23
C SER A 11 -21.12 -22.93 -12.27
N LEU A 12 -21.74 -24.00 -12.76
CA LEU A 12 -22.48 -24.98 -11.96
C LEU A 12 -21.55 -25.78 -11.03
N LEU A 13 -20.35 -26.11 -11.49
CA LEU A 13 -19.33 -26.76 -10.66
C LEU A 13 -18.85 -25.83 -9.53
N VAL A 14 -18.58 -24.57 -9.83
CA VAL A 14 -18.19 -23.56 -8.83
C VAL A 14 -19.30 -23.33 -7.81
N LEU A 15 -20.56 -23.26 -8.26
CA LEU A 15 -21.72 -23.13 -7.38
C LEU A 15 -21.90 -24.35 -6.49
N SER A 16 -21.76 -25.56 -7.03
CA SER A 16 -21.91 -26.79 -6.24
C SER A 16 -20.77 -26.97 -5.23
N ILE A 17 -19.53 -26.64 -5.58
CA ILE A 17 -18.40 -26.57 -4.63
C ILE A 17 -18.67 -25.50 -3.57
N PHE A 18 -19.15 -24.31 -3.95
CA PHE A 18 -19.52 -23.27 -2.99
C PHE A 18 -20.62 -23.72 -2.02
N PHE A 19 -21.68 -24.38 -2.50
CA PHE A 19 -22.74 -24.94 -1.65
C PHE A 19 -22.24 -26.07 -0.74
N TYR A 20 -21.37 -26.94 -1.24
CA TYR A 20 -20.76 -28.01 -0.44
C TYR A 20 -19.90 -27.44 0.68
N LEU A 21 -19.01 -26.50 0.35
CA LEU A 21 -18.13 -25.83 1.30
C LEU A 21 -18.91 -24.98 2.32
N THR A 22 -19.97 -24.27 1.92
CA THR A 22 -20.82 -23.49 2.83
C THR A 22 -21.64 -24.38 3.78
N LYS A 23 -22.05 -25.58 3.36
CA LYS A 23 -22.68 -26.58 4.24
C LYS A 23 -21.68 -27.17 5.24
N ASN A 24 -20.47 -27.50 4.80
CA ASN A 24 -19.46 -28.14 5.64
C ASN A 24 -18.78 -27.17 6.63
N THR A 25 -18.82 -25.87 6.35
CA THR A 25 -18.28 -24.81 7.22
C THR A 25 -19.21 -24.41 8.36
N LYS A 26 -20.47 -24.89 8.39
CA LYS A 26 -21.40 -24.68 9.52
C LYS A 26 -20.88 -25.24 10.86
N SER A 27 -19.87 -26.11 10.83
CA SER A 27 -19.25 -26.70 12.03
C SER A 27 -18.36 -25.74 12.82
N ARG A 28 -17.90 -24.60 12.25
CA ARG A 28 -16.95 -23.69 12.93
C ARG A 28 -17.55 -22.38 13.46
N ALA A 29 -18.81 -22.09 13.18
CA ALA A 29 -19.49 -20.86 13.62
C ALA A 29 -20.16 -21.05 15.00
N SER A 30 -19.35 -21.30 16.02
CA SER A 30 -19.80 -21.35 17.42
C SER A 30 -18.95 -20.40 18.27
N SER A 31 -19.03 -19.11 18.00
CA SER A 31 -18.82 -18.09 19.03
C SER A 31 -19.91 -17.03 18.87
N LYS A 32 -20.50 -16.61 19.99
CA LYS A 32 -21.47 -15.51 20.03
C LYS A 32 -20.90 -14.34 19.23
N SER A 33 -21.61 -13.88 18.20
CA SER A 33 -21.14 -12.75 17.40
C SER A 33 -21.05 -11.53 18.29
N ASP A 34 -19.84 -11.07 18.59
CA ASP A 34 -19.63 -9.75 19.19
C ASP A 34 -20.32 -8.71 18.29
N PRO A 35 -21.31 -7.94 18.79
CA PRO A 35 -22.02 -6.96 17.98
C PRO A 35 -21.08 -5.89 17.37
N ASN A 36 -19.88 -5.72 17.94
CA ASN A 36 -18.88 -4.77 17.46
C ASN A 36 -18.01 -5.33 16.33
N LEU A 37 -18.11 -6.62 16.00
CA LEU A 37 -17.34 -7.26 14.94
C LEU A 37 -18.11 -7.31 13.61
N PRO A 38 -17.42 -7.12 12.47
CA PRO A 38 -18.06 -7.23 11.17
C PRO A 38 -18.49 -8.66 10.90
N LYS A 39 -19.71 -8.81 10.39
CA LYS A 39 -20.27 -10.11 10.01
C LYS A 39 -19.32 -10.90 9.12
N SER A 40 -19.02 -12.13 9.56
CA SER A 40 -18.17 -13.08 8.85
C SER A 40 -19.05 -14.13 8.16
N TYR A 41 -18.84 -14.35 6.87
CA TYR A 41 -19.56 -15.34 6.07
C TYR A 41 -18.68 -16.55 5.78
N PRO A 42 -19.26 -17.74 5.55
CA PRO A 42 -18.50 -18.89 5.05
C PRO A 42 -17.66 -18.55 3.82
N LEU A 43 -16.41 -19.04 3.77
CA LEU A 43 -15.43 -18.89 2.69
C LEU A 43 -14.90 -17.47 2.41
N ILE A 44 -15.74 -16.45 2.49
CA ILE A 44 -15.37 -15.05 2.20
C ILE A 44 -15.05 -14.24 3.48
N GLY A 45 -15.37 -14.76 4.66
CA GLY A 45 -15.14 -14.09 5.94
C GLY A 45 -15.84 -12.72 6.00
N SER A 46 -15.16 -11.73 6.57
CA SER A 46 -15.59 -10.32 6.66
C SER A 46 -15.28 -9.52 5.38
N SER A 47 -14.96 -10.18 4.26
CA SER A 47 -14.55 -9.51 3.00
C SER A 47 -15.56 -8.50 2.47
N VAL A 48 -16.86 -8.72 2.67
CA VAL A 48 -17.91 -7.77 2.26
C VAL A 48 -17.80 -6.47 3.06
N ALA A 49 -17.61 -6.56 4.37
CA ALA A 49 -17.43 -5.39 5.23
C ALA A 49 -16.13 -4.64 4.91
N ILE A 50 -15.04 -5.37 4.64
CA ILE A 50 -13.76 -4.80 4.19
C ILE A 50 -13.96 -4.03 2.87
N PHE A 51 -14.67 -4.62 1.91
CA PHE A 51 -14.92 -3.98 0.62
C PHE A 51 -15.80 -2.73 0.74
N ALA A 52 -16.84 -2.79 1.57
CA ALA A 52 -17.73 -1.66 1.83
C ALA A 52 -16.98 -0.48 2.49
N ASN A 53 -16.02 -0.78 3.37
CA ASN A 53 -15.23 0.22 4.09
C ASN A 53 -13.88 0.56 3.44
N ARG A 54 -13.60 0.09 2.21
CA ARG A 54 -12.28 0.23 1.56
C ARG A 54 -11.76 1.68 1.46
N LYS A 55 -12.66 2.67 1.31
CA LYS A 55 -12.30 4.10 1.24
C LYS A 55 -11.95 4.71 2.59
N ARG A 56 -12.38 4.08 3.68
CA ARG A 56 -12.14 4.50 5.06
C ARG A 56 -11.46 3.40 5.88
N LEU A 57 -10.66 2.54 5.22
CA LEU A 57 -10.18 1.28 5.81
C LEU A 57 -9.47 1.52 7.15
N ILE A 58 -8.58 2.51 7.20
CA ILE A 58 -7.83 2.88 8.42
C ILE A 58 -8.79 3.31 9.53
N GLN A 59 -9.67 4.28 9.26
CA GLN A 59 -10.64 4.75 10.25
C GLN A 59 -11.53 3.61 10.74
N TRP A 60 -12.06 2.80 9.82
CA TRP A 60 -12.92 1.67 10.16
C TRP A 60 -12.19 0.63 11.02
N THR A 61 -10.94 0.29 10.72
CA THR A 61 -10.16 -0.62 11.57
C THR A 61 -9.82 -0.02 12.93
N SER A 62 -9.59 1.30 13.01
CA SER A 62 -9.40 2.00 14.29
C SER A 62 -10.67 1.99 15.13
N ASP A 63 -11.84 2.20 14.52
CA ASP A 63 -13.14 2.10 15.18
C ASP A 63 -13.34 0.67 15.75
N LEU A 64 -13.01 -0.37 14.97
CA LEU A 64 -13.08 -1.77 15.41
C LEU A 64 -12.16 -2.08 16.60
N ILE A 65 -10.93 -1.58 16.56
CA ILE A 65 -9.97 -1.72 17.68
C ILE A 65 -10.50 -1.01 18.92
N ARG A 66 -10.94 0.24 18.78
CA ARG A 66 -11.42 1.06 19.91
C ARG A 66 -12.62 0.42 20.62
N ASN A 67 -13.49 -0.25 19.86
CA ASN A 67 -14.68 -0.92 20.39
C ASN A 67 -14.41 -2.36 20.86
N SER A 68 -13.21 -2.90 20.64
CA SER A 68 -12.82 -4.22 21.10
C SER A 68 -12.26 -4.16 22.53
N PRO A 69 -12.74 -4.99 23.47
CA PRO A 69 -12.22 -5.03 24.84
C PRO A 69 -10.70 -5.32 24.93
N SER A 70 -10.16 -6.06 23.97
CA SER A 70 -8.73 -6.41 23.90
C SER A 70 -7.91 -5.49 23.00
N ALA A 71 -8.51 -4.41 22.51
CA ALA A 71 -7.96 -3.57 21.44
C ALA A 71 -7.46 -4.39 20.23
N THR A 72 -8.03 -5.58 20.01
CA THR A 72 -7.56 -6.53 19.01
C THR A 72 -8.75 -7.18 18.32
N VAL A 73 -8.68 -7.30 17.00
CA VAL A 73 -9.75 -7.85 16.15
C VAL A 73 -9.15 -8.77 15.10
N VAL A 74 -9.80 -9.91 14.86
CA VAL A 74 -9.45 -10.84 13.79
C VAL A 74 -10.46 -10.71 12.65
N LEU A 75 -9.97 -10.34 11.47
CA LEU A 75 -10.75 -10.25 10.25
C LEU A 75 -10.46 -11.46 9.36
N HIS A 76 -11.45 -12.32 9.16
CA HIS A 76 -11.35 -13.41 8.20
C HIS A 76 -11.62 -12.92 6.78
N ARG A 77 -10.93 -13.49 5.80
CA ARG A 77 -11.01 -13.13 4.38
C ARG A 77 -11.21 -14.40 3.54
N PHE A 78 -11.11 -14.25 2.23
CA PHE A 78 -11.28 -15.32 1.26
C PHE A 78 -10.31 -16.49 1.51
N LEU A 79 -10.83 -17.73 1.53
CA LEU A 79 -10.08 -18.99 1.61
C LEU A 79 -9.06 -19.05 2.77
N ASP A 80 -9.53 -18.82 4.00
CA ASP A 80 -8.76 -18.98 5.25
C ASP A 80 -7.63 -17.94 5.49
N ASP A 81 -7.52 -16.93 4.64
CA ASP A 81 -6.70 -15.75 4.91
C ASP A 81 -7.30 -14.99 6.10
N SER A 82 -6.52 -14.74 7.15
CA SER A 82 -6.95 -13.95 8.31
C SER A 82 -6.00 -12.79 8.53
N ARG A 83 -6.52 -11.69 9.08
CA ARG A 83 -5.74 -10.52 9.49
C ARG A 83 -6.06 -10.17 10.92
N VAL A 84 -5.03 -10.16 11.76
CA VAL A 84 -5.12 -9.60 13.11
C VAL A 84 -4.81 -8.12 13.03
N VAL A 85 -5.69 -7.30 13.60
CA VAL A 85 -5.53 -5.86 13.70
C VAL A 85 -5.54 -5.53 15.19
N THR A 86 -4.45 -4.98 15.71
CA THR A 86 -4.28 -4.72 17.14
C THR A 86 -3.77 -3.31 17.39
N GLY A 87 -4.33 -2.67 18.42
CA GLY A 87 -3.83 -1.44 19.03
C GLY A 87 -3.37 -1.66 20.48
N ASP A 88 -3.29 -2.92 20.94
CA ASP A 88 -2.77 -3.25 22.26
C ASP A 88 -1.25 -3.00 22.30
N PRO A 89 -0.75 -2.11 23.19
CA PRO A 89 0.68 -1.84 23.32
C PRO A 89 1.54 -3.07 23.58
N ALA A 90 1.04 -4.06 24.31
CA ALA A 90 1.77 -5.30 24.58
C ALA A 90 1.98 -6.11 23.29
N ASN A 91 0.96 -6.22 22.44
CA ASN A 91 1.08 -6.87 21.13
C ASN A 91 2.01 -6.08 20.20
N VAL A 92 1.91 -4.75 20.19
CA VAL A 92 2.80 -3.89 19.38
C VAL A 92 4.26 -4.06 19.80
N GLN A 93 4.54 -4.04 21.11
CA GLN A 93 5.89 -4.31 21.62
C GLN A 93 6.34 -5.74 21.28
N HIS A 94 5.44 -6.71 21.38
CA HIS A 94 5.75 -8.08 21.05
C HIS A 94 6.20 -8.23 19.60
N MET A 95 5.43 -7.65 18.66
CA MET A 95 5.67 -7.71 17.22
C MET A 95 6.87 -6.89 16.79
N LEU A 96 7.02 -5.67 17.27
CA LEU A 96 8.01 -4.72 16.73
C LEU A 96 9.34 -4.72 17.49
N LYS A 97 9.40 -5.32 18.68
CA LYS A 97 10.60 -5.32 19.53
C LYS A 97 11.04 -6.72 19.96
N THR A 98 10.19 -7.48 20.63
CA THR A 98 10.67 -8.71 21.31
C THR A 98 10.74 -9.93 20.39
N GLN A 99 9.87 -10.00 19.38
CA GLN A 99 9.75 -11.15 18.48
C GLN A 99 9.72 -10.72 17.01
N PHE A 100 10.38 -9.61 16.67
CA PHE A 100 10.37 -9.01 15.32
C PHE A 100 10.67 -10.01 14.20
N GLN A 101 11.63 -10.92 14.41
CA GLN A 101 12.03 -11.95 13.46
C GLN A 101 10.90 -12.93 13.08
N ASN A 102 9.84 -13.03 13.89
CA ASN A 102 8.68 -13.88 13.60
C ASN A 102 7.64 -13.19 12.72
N TYR A 103 7.78 -11.88 12.46
CA TYR A 103 6.79 -11.06 11.75
C TYR A 103 7.34 -10.53 10.43
N GLU A 104 7.41 -11.40 9.44
CA GLU A 104 7.77 -11.04 8.07
C GLU A 104 6.60 -10.38 7.31
N LYS A 105 6.91 -9.55 6.30
CA LYS A 105 5.88 -9.04 5.37
C LYS A 105 5.30 -10.17 4.54
N GLY A 106 6.14 -11.16 4.22
CA GLY A 106 5.77 -12.42 3.62
C GLY A 106 5.56 -12.36 2.11
N SER A 107 5.47 -13.54 1.50
CA SER A 107 5.47 -13.71 0.04
C SER A 107 4.31 -13.01 -0.69
N LYS A 108 3.17 -12.83 -0.02
CA LYS A 108 1.99 -12.12 -0.56
C LYS A 108 2.31 -10.65 -0.79
N SER A 109 2.88 -9.99 0.22
CA SER A 109 3.28 -8.58 0.15
C SER A 109 4.41 -8.41 -0.85
N ARG A 110 5.42 -9.29 -0.78
CA ARG A 110 6.57 -9.28 -1.69
C ARG A 110 6.16 -9.28 -3.16
N ARG A 111 5.29 -10.22 -3.54
CA ARG A 111 4.79 -10.34 -4.93
C ARG A 111 3.92 -9.17 -5.35
N ALA A 112 3.06 -8.67 -4.46
CA ALA A 112 2.16 -7.56 -4.78
C ALA A 112 2.93 -6.27 -5.07
N LEU A 113 4.03 -6.04 -4.37
CA LEU A 113 4.83 -4.82 -4.50
C LEU A 113 6.06 -4.98 -5.39
N PHE A 114 6.36 -6.19 -5.91
CA PHE A 114 7.59 -6.48 -6.64
C PHE A 114 7.80 -5.57 -7.86
N ASP A 115 6.77 -5.33 -8.66
CA ASP A 115 6.90 -4.50 -9.87
C ASP A 115 7.27 -3.03 -9.56
N PHE A 116 7.05 -2.58 -8.33
CA PHE A 116 7.35 -1.21 -7.89
C PHE A 116 8.59 -1.13 -6.99
N LEU A 117 8.72 -2.01 -6.00
CA LEU A 117 9.79 -1.99 -5.01
C LEU A 117 10.90 -3.01 -5.27
N GLY A 118 10.71 -3.93 -6.22
CA GLY A 118 11.64 -5.01 -6.50
C GLY A 118 12.06 -5.78 -5.25
N ASN A 119 13.36 -6.01 -5.12
CA ASN A 119 13.99 -6.55 -3.91
C ASN A 119 14.56 -5.43 -3.01
N GLY A 120 13.93 -4.26 -2.99
CA GLY A 120 14.32 -3.14 -2.14
C GLY A 120 13.96 -3.34 -0.66
N ILE A 121 14.55 -2.49 0.17
CA ILE A 121 14.51 -2.56 1.64
C ILE A 121 13.09 -2.57 2.22
N PHE A 122 12.12 -1.99 1.51
CA PHE A 122 10.73 -1.96 1.93
C PHE A 122 9.94 -3.23 1.60
N ASN A 123 10.47 -4.12 0.74
CA ASN A 123 9.74 -5.28 0.23
C ASN A 123 10.31 -6.64 0.66
N ILE A 124 11.61 -6.71 0.92
CA ILE A 124 12.27 -7.96 1.32
C ILE A 124 12.21 -8.18 2.84
N ASP A 125 12.47 -9.42 3.24
CA ASP A 125 12.50 -9.89 4.64
C ASP A 125 13.83 -10.60 4.95
N GLY A 126 14.02 -11.01 6.20
CA GLY A 126 15.18 -11.81 6.65
C GLY A 126 16.53 -11.11 6.55
N ASP A 127 17.59 -11.89 6.32
CA ASP A 127 18.98 -11.40 6.33
C ASP A 127 19.25 -10.37 5.24
N SER A 128 18.64 -10.52 4.06
CA SER A 128 18.78 -9.54 2.99
C SER A 128 18.19 -8.19 3.38
N TRP A 129 17.04 -8.18 4.07
CA TRP A 129 16.48 -6.96 4.65
C TRP A 129 17.42 -6.36 5.70
N LYS A 130 17.94 -7.20 6.62
CA LYS A 130 18.85 -6.75 7.68
C LYS A 130 20.10 -6.11 7.11
N PHE A 131 20.71 -6.72 6.10
CA PHE A 131 21.87 -6.19 5.40
C PHE A 131 21.58 -4.83 4.75
N GLN A 132 20.51 -4.72 3.95
CA GLN A 132 20.12 -3.45 3.34
C GLN A 132 19.81 -2.38 4.41
N ARG A 133 19.14 -2.75 5.51
CA ARG A 133 18.82 -1.84 6.61
C ARG A 133 20.07 -1.35 7.32
N GLN A 134 21.05 -2.21 7.53
CA GLN A 134 22.33 -1.82 8.13
C GLN A 134 23.05 -0.81 7.24
N LEU A 135 23.18 -1.09 5.94
CA LEU A 135 23.79 -0.17 4.99
C LEU A 135 23.06 1.18 4.94
N SER A 136 21.74 1.17 4.73
CA SER A 136 20.96 2.41 4.65
C SER A 136 20.98 3.21 5.96
N SER A 137 21.12 2.57 7.13
CA SER A 137 21.15 3.29 8.41
C SER A 137 22.32 4.26 8.54
N HIS A 138 23.44 4.02 7.83
CA HIS A 138 24.57 4.93 7.81
C HIS A 138 24.25 6.23 7.04
N GLU A 139 23.52 6.11 5.94
CA GLU A 139 23.03 7.26 5.15
C GLU A 139 22.03 8.13 5.92
N PHE A 140 21.28 7.53 6.86
CA PHE A 140 20.35 8.23 7.75
C PHE A 140 20.94 8.52 9.15
N SER A 141 22.26 8.58 9.29
CA SER A 141 22.89 9.00 10.54
C SER A 141 22.60 10.47 10.87
N THR A 142 22.66 10.85 12.15
CA THR A 142 22.44 12.24 12.61
C THR A 142 23.30 13.26 11.86
N ARG A 143 24.55 12.90 11.55
CA ARG A 143 25.47 13.76 10.79
C ARG A 143 25.00 13.96 9.35
N SER A 144 24.58 12.87 8.70
CA SER A 144 24.08 12.89 7.33
C SER A 144 22.79 13.70 7.23
N LEU A 145 21.83 13.44 8.14
CA LEU A 145 20.57 14.18 8.24
C LEU A 145 20.79 15.68 8.45
N ARG A 146 21.70 16.07 9.35
CA ARG A 146 22.03 17.49 9.54
C ARG A 146 22.55 18.13 8.25
N LYS A 147 23.48 17.46 7.57
CA LYS A 147 24.01 17.94 6.30
C LYS A 147 22.92 18.09 5.24
N PHE A 148 21.98 17.13 5.16
CA PHE A 148 20.85 17.22 4.23
C PHE A 148 19.93 18.41 4.54
N VAL A 149 19.65 18.67 5.82
CA VAL A 149 18.84 19.80 6.23
C VAL A 149 19.52 21.13 5.89
N GLU A 150 20.80 21.25 6.23
CA GLU A 150 21.58 22.48 6.00
C GLU A 150 21.80 22.80 4.51
N THR A 151 21.78 21.80 3.63
CA THR A 151 22.02 22.02 2.20
C THR A 151 20.76 21.87 1.38
N VAL A 152 20.22 20.66 1.29
CA VAL A 152 19.12 20.33 0.38
C VAL A 152 17.84 21.03 0.81
N VAL A 153 17.45 20.88 2.08
CA VAL A 153 16.18 21.40 2.58
C VAL A 153 16.21 22.93 2.63
N ASP A 154 17.30 23.53 3.14
CA ASP A 154 17.45 24.98 3.19
C ASP A 154 17.42 25.62 1.79
N THR A 155 18.10 25.00 0.82
CA THR A 155 18.09 25.47 -0.58
C THR A 155 16.70 25.36 -1.18
N GLU A 156 16.03 24.21 -1.04
CA GLU A 156 14.65 24.03 -1.56
C GLU A 156 13.65 24.98 -0.90
N LEU A 157 13.79 25.23 0.40
CA LEU A 157 12.96 26.15 1.14
C LEU A 157 13.15 27.59 0.66
N SER A 158 14.39 28.08 0.68
CA SER A 158 14.73 29.48 0.40
C SER A 158 14.56 29.84 -1.07
N GLN A 159 14.89 28.93 -1.99
CA GLN A 159 14.88 29.22 -3.43
C GLN A 159 13.58 28.87 -4.13
N ARG A 160 12.73 28.00 -3.55
CA ARG A 160 11.49 27.56 -4.22
C ARG A 160 10.25 27.76 -3.35
N LEU A 161 10.18 27.10 -2.20
CA LEU A 161 8.94 27.11 -1.41
C LEU A 161 8.59 28.52 -0.90
N ILE A 162 9.53 29.23 -0.30
CA ILE A 162 9.30 30.60 0.21
C ILE A 162 8.92 31.57 -0.92
N PRO A 163 9.61 31.60 -2.07
CA PRO A 163 9.18 32.40 -3.22
C PRO A 163 7.77 32.10 -3.71
N ILE A 164 7.38 30.82 -3.81
CA ILE A 164 6.02 30.42 -4.22
C ILE A 164 4.98 30.94 -3.21
N LEU A 165 5.23 30.75 -1.92
CA LEU A 165 4.33 31.22 -0.86
C LEU A 165 4.24 32.76 -0.85
N SER A 166 5.36 33.45 -1.03
CA SER A 166 5.42 34.91 -1.08
C SER A 166 4.66 35.47 -2.29
N ALA A 167 4.85 34.87 -3.47
CA ALA A 167 4.12 35.25 -4.67
C ALA A 167 2.61 35.00 -4.54
N ALA A 168 2.21 33.88 -3.94
CA ALA A 168 0.80 33.60 -3.69
C ALA A 168 0.18 34.60 -2.70
N ALA A 169 0.90 34.93 -1.62
CA ALA A 169 0.46 35.93 -0.65
C ALA A 169 0.31 37.33 -1.29
N ALA A 170 1.28 37.74 -2.11
CA ALA A 170 1.24 39.03 -2.81
C ALA A 170 0.08 39.13 -3.81
N ASN A 171 -0.27 38.02 -4.48
CA ASN A 171 -1.33 37.97 -5.49
C ASN A 171 -2.68 37.51 -4.92
N ASN A 172 -2.78 37.31 -3.60
CA ASN A 172 -3.95 36.73 -2.93
C ASN A 172 -4.43 35.41 -3.60
N ALA A 173 -3.47 34.58 -4.03
CA ALA A 173 -3.74 33.33 -4.72
C ALA A 173 -3.99 32.20 -3.71
N VAL A 174 -4.97 31.34 -4.03
CA VAL A 174 -5.25 30.13 -3.25
C VAL A 174 -4.28 29.03 -3.66
N LEU A 175 -3.62 28.42 -2.66
CA LEU A 175 -2.72 27.28 -2.87
C LEU A 175 -3.30 26.01 -2.26
N ASP A 176 -3.13 24.89 -2.98
CA ASP A 176 -3.32 23.56 -2.42
C ASP A 176 -2.03 23.12 -1.70
N PHE A 177 -2.04 23.20 -0.36
CA PHE A 177 -0.88 22.83 0.45
C PHE A 177 -0.55 21.34 0.36
N GLN A 178 -1.51 20.47 0.05
CA GLN A 178 -1.22 19.05 -0.14
C GLN A 178 -0.35 18.86 -1.39
N ASP A 179 -0.71 19.50 -2.51
CA ASP A 179 0.07 19.44 -3.75
C ASP A 179 1.47 20.07 -3.56
N ILE A 180 1.52 21.28 -3.00
CA ILE A 180 2.77 22.03 -2.81
C ILE A 180 3.75 21.27 -1.90
N LEU A 181 3.29 20.79 -0.74
CA LEU A 181 4.16 20.09 0.21
C LEU A 181 4.54 18.69 -0.30
N GLN A 182 3.69 18.03 -1.08
CA GLN A 182 4.03 16.76 -1.72
C GLN A 182 5.13 16.94 -2.76
N ARG A 183 5.06 17.99 -3.60
CA ARG A 183 6.11 18.33 -4.58
C ARG A 183 7.42 18.69 -3.88
N PHE A 184 7.35 19.53 -2.85
CA PHE A 184 8.50 19.89 -2.03
C PHE A 184 9.17 18.65 -1.42
N ALA A 185 8.40 17.75 -0.82
CA ALA A 185 8.93 16.52 -0.23
C ALA A 185 9.56 15.60 -1.29
N PHE A 186 8.97 15.54 -2.49
CA PHE A 186 9.47 14.75 -3.61
C PHE A 186 10.83 15.27 -4.11
N ASP A 187 10.97 16.57 -4.32
CA ASP A 187 12.25 17.18 -4.72
C ASP A 187 13.34 16.92 -3.68
N ASN A 188 13.01 17.09 -2.38
CA ASN A 188 13.95 16.82 -1.30
C ASN A 188 14.40 15.36 -1.26
N ILE A 189 13.48 14.39 -1.34
CA ILE A 189 13.86 12.98 -1.29
C ILE A 189 14.63 12.55 -2.54
N CYS A 190 14.32 13.10 -3.72
CA CYS A 190 15.08 12.82 -4.94
C CYS A 190 16.52 13.34 -4.85
N LYS A 191 16.71 14.54 -4.31
CA LYS A 191 18.05 15.10 -4.07
C LYS A 191 18.84 14.30 -3.05
N ILE A 192 18.21 13.90 -1.94
CA ILE A 192 18.86 13.15 -0.87
C ILE A 192 19.19 11.72 -1.31
N ALA A 193 18.23 11.01 -1.91
CA ALA A 193 18.35 9.58 -2.21
C ALA A 193 19.05 9.30 -3.54
N PHE A 194 18.91 10.18 -4.54
CA PHE A 194 19.41 9.95 -5.89
C PHE A 194 20.37 11.03 -6.38
N GLY A 195 20.60 12.11 -5.63
CA GLY A 195 21.41 13.24 -6.07
C GLY A 195 20.80 13.98 -7.26
N TYR A 196 19.52 13.77 -7.55
CA TYR A 196 18.82 14.30 -8.72
C TYR A 196 17.79 15.34 -8.31
N ASP A 197 17.73 16.44 -9.07
CA ASP A 197 16.74 17.51 -8.88
C ASP A 197 15.64 17.41 -9.94
N PRO A 198 14.42 16.94 -9.58
CA PRO A 198 13.30 16.89 -10.52
C PRO A 198 12.70 18.27 -10.78
N ALA A 199 12.98 19.25 -9.90
CA ALA A 199 12.36 20.57 -9.89
C ALA A 199 10.81 20.53 -9.99
N TYR A 200 10.19 19.53 -9.35
CA TYR A 200 8.76 19.26 -9.44
C TYR A 200 7.89 20.33 -8.76
N LEU A 201 8.47 21.08 -7.81
CA LEU A 201 7.82 22.19 -7.13
C LEU A 201 7.65 23.43 -8.03
N LEU A 202 8.45 23.59 -9.09
CA LEU A 202 8.35 24.75 -9.96
C LEU A 202 7.11 24.69 -10.87
N PRO A 203 6.37 25.81 -11.04
CA PRO A 203 5.11 25.85 -11.79
C PRO A 203 5.27 25.71 -13.31
N ASP A 204 6.45 26.08 -13.85
CA ASP A 204 6.69 26.19 -15.30
C ASP A 204 7.18 24.89 -15.95
N LEU A 205 7.45 23.85 -15.15
CA LEU A 205 7.87 22.56 -15.65
C LEU A 205 6.65 21.64 -15.79
N PRO A 206 6.55 20.84 -16.87
CA PRO A 206 5.47 19.87 -16.99
C PRO A 206 5.47 18.98 -15.74
N VAL A 207 4.29 18.65 -15.21
CA VAL A 207 4.11 17.69 -14.09
C VAL A 207 5.12 16.58 -14.29
N ALA A 208 6.16 16.54 -13.46
CA ALA A 208 7.33 15.70 -13.71
C ALA A 208 6.81 14.30 -14.01
N GLU A 209 6.94 13.85 -15.26
CA GLU A 209 6.27 12.62 -15.73
C GLU A 209 6.67 11.44 -14.83
N PHE A 210 7.89 11.50 -14.31
CA PHE A 210 8.40 10.64 -13.27
C PHE A 210 7.57 10.64 -11.98
N ALA A 211 7.25 11.78 -11.38
CA ALA A 211 6.45 11.86 -10.15
C ALA A 211 5.05 11.26 -10.34
N LYS A 212 4.41 11.53 -11.49
CA LYS A 212 3.09 10.98 -11.83
C LYS A 212 3.14 9.46 -12.03
N THR A 213 4.13 8.97 -12.79
CA THR A 213 4.31 7.53 -13.03
C THR A 213 4.69 6.79 -11.75
N PHE A 214 5.49 7.41 -10.88
CA PHE A 214 5.85 6.88 -9.58
C PHE A 214 4.62 6.75 -8.66
N ASP A 215 3.81 7.82 -8.50
CA ASP A 215 2.58 7.77 -7.69
C ASP A 215 1.59 6.73 -8.22
N GLU A 216 1.44 6.66 -9.54
CA GLU A 216 0.58 5.66 -10.19
C GLU A 216 1.06 4.23 -9.91
N ALA A 217 2.36 3.97 -10.05
CA ALA A 217 2.94 2.65 -9.76
C ALA A 217 2.79 2.27 -8.28
N ALA A 218 3.04 3.21 -7.37
CA ALA A 218 2.87 3.02 -5.94
C ALA A 218 1.42 2.72 -5.58
N LYS A 219 0.47 3.47 -6.12
CA LYS A 219 -0.98 3.32 -5.87
C LYS A 219 -1.52 2.00 -6.39
N ILE A 220 -1.13 1.60 -7.60
CA ILE A 220 -1.58 0.33 -8.19
C ILE A 220 -1.01 -0.85 -7.40
N SER A 221 0.30 -0.83 -7.12
CA SER A 221 1.00 -1.91 -6.42
C SER A 221 0.49 -2.07 -4.98
N SER A 222 0.35 -0.97 -4.23
CA SER A 222 -0.21 -1.00 -2.87
C SER A 222 -1.69 -1.40 -2.86
N GLY A 223 -2.46 -1.00 -3.88
CA GLY A 223 -3.86 -1.38 -4.06
C GLY A 223 -4.08 -2.90 -4.13
N ARG A 224 -3.10 -3.66 -4.64
CA ARG A 224 -3.15 -5.13 -4.69
C ARG A 224 -3.26 -5.75 -3.29
N LEU A 225 -2.67 -5.15 -2.26
CA LEU A 225 -2.72 -5.62 -0.87
C LEU A 225 -4.12 -5.49 -0.24
N ASN A 226 -4.90 -4.53 -0.73
CA ASN A 226 -6.24 -4.22 -0.24
C ASN A 226 -7.34 -4.88 -1.08
N SER A 227 -6.99 -5.50 -2.20
CA SER A 227 -7.94 -6.27 -3.02
C SER A 227 -8.55 -7.40 -2.21
N VAL A 228 -9.88 -7.54 -2.26
CA VAL A 228 -10.62 -8.67 -1.66
C VAL A 228 -10.16 -10.00 -2.26
N PHE A 229 -9.94 -10.00 -3.58
CA PHE A 229 -9.48 -11.16 -4.34
C PHE A 229 -7.97 -11.03 -4.61
N PRO A 230 -7.10 -11.74 -3.88
CA PRO A 230 -5.66 -11.55 -3.92
C PRO A 230 -5.01 -11.96 -5.25
N HIS A 231 -5.70 -12.73 -6.09
CA HIS A 231 -5.21 -13.18 -7.39
C HIS A 231 -5.78 -12.40 -8.59
N LEU A 232 -6.76 -11.51 -8.36
CA LEU A 232 -7.43 -10.78 -9.44
C LEU A 232 -6.46 -9.90 -10.25
N TRP A 233 -5.45 -9.32 -9.60
CA TRP A 233 -4.44 -8.52 -10.28
C TRP A 233 -3.57 -9.35 -11.23
N LYS A 234 -3.31 -10.63 -10.92
CA LYS A 234 -2.59 -11.53 -11.84
C LYS A 234 -3.38 -11.80 -13.11
N ILE A 235 -4.71 -11.97 -12.98
CA ILE A 235 -5.61 -12.15 -14.13
C ILE A 235 -5.62 -10.87 -14.98
N LYS A 236 -5.76 -9.70 -14.34
CA LYS A 236 -5.71 -8.41 -15.04
C LYS A 236 -4.37 -8.17 -15.75
N SER A 237 -3.27 -8.59 -15.14
CA SER A 237 -1.92 -8.50 -15.70
C SER A 237 -1.78 -9.43 -16.91
N PHE A 238 -2.22 -10.69 -16.80
CA PHE A 238 -2.22 -11.65 -17.91
C PHE A 238 -3.05 -11.17 -19.10
N LEU A 239 -4.25 -10.62 -18.85
CA LEU A 239 -5.11 -10.07 -19.89
C LEU A 239 -4.68 -8.68 -20.37
N ASN A 240 -3.70 -8.06 -19.72
CA ASN A 240 -3.24 -6.70 -19.99
C ASN A 240 -4.37 -5.66 -19.99
N ILE A 241 -5.17 -5.62 -18.91
CA ILE A 241 -6.33 -4.72 -18.77
C ILE A 241 -6.29 -3.88 -17.48
N GLY A 242 -6.99 -2.75 -17.51
CA GLY A 242 -7.26 -1.92 -16.34
C GLY A 242 -6.00 -1.38 -15.67
N SER A 243 -5.91 -1.52 -14.34
CA SER A 243 -4.77 -1.03 -13.54
C SER A 243 -3.45 -1.65 -13.95
N GLU A 244 -3.44 -2.91 -14.35
CA GLU A 244 -2.20 -3.63 -14.65
C GLU A 244 -1.61 -3.21 -16.00
N LYS A 245 -2.46 -2.91 -16.99
CA LYS A 245 -2.04 -2.29 -18.25
C LYS A 245 -1.39 -0.92 -18.00
N ARG A 246 -2.05 -0.08 -17.20
CA ARG A 246 -1.54 1.25 -16.83
C ARG A 246 -0.20 1.18 -16.11
N LEU A 247 -0.05 0.24 -15.18
CA LEU A 247 1.23 0.00 -14.50
C LEU A 247 2.33 -0.38 -15.51
N LYS A 248 2.04 -1.32 -16.42
CA LYS A 248 2.99 -1.73 -17.45
C LYS A 248 3.41 -0.55 -18.34
N GLU A 249 2.46 0.28 -18.77
CA GLU A 249 2.74 1.49 -19.55
C GLU A 249 3.58 2.50 -18.75
N ALA A 250 3.28 2.72 -17.48
CA ALA A 250 4.04 3.63 -16.62
C ALA A 250 5.50 3.18 -16.45
N LEU A 251 5.73 1.87 -16.24
CA LEU A 251 7.07 1.30 -16.12
C LEU A 251 7.85 1.35 -17.44
N LEU A 252 7.19 1.10 -18.57
CA LEU A 252 7.82 1.16 -19.89
C LEU A 252 8.26 2.57 -20.27
N ARG A 253 7.45 3.60 -19.96
CA ARG A 253 7.81 5.00 -20.23
C ARG A 253 9.09 5.43 -19.49
N GLN A 254 9.32 4.93 -18.28
CA GLN A 254 10.56 5.20 -17.55
C GLN A 254 11.80 4.51 -18.14
N THR A 255 11.63 3.38 -18.83
CA THR A 255 12.76 2.64 -19.41
C THR A 255 13.23 3.24 -20.75
N ILE A 256 12.32 3.89 -21.49
CA ILE A 256 12.60 4.49 -22.82
C ILE A 256 13.10 5.94 -22.69
N GLY A 257 12.94 6.57 -21.53
CA GLY A 257 13.40 7.94 -21.26
C GLY A 257 14.87 8.07 -20.83
N ASN A 258 15.66 7.00 -20.89
CA ASN A 258 17.11 7.00 -20.66
C ASN A 258 17.87 6.85 -21.98
#